data_AF-A0A9E4Z8H7-F1
#
_entry.id   AF-A0A9E4Z8H7-F1
#
_cell.length_a   1.000
_cell.length_b   1.000
_cell.length_c   1.000
_cell.angle_alpha   90.00
_cell.angle_beta   90.00
_cell.angle_gamma   90.00
#
_symmetry.space_group_name_H-M   'P 1'
#
loop_
_entity.id
_entity.type
_entity.pdbx_description
1 polymer ?
#
loop_
_entity_poly.entity_id
_entity_poly.type
_entity_poly.pdbx_seq_one_letter_code
_entity_poly.pdbx_strand_id
1 'polypeptide(L)'
;MRKLEKKYANVLAVIGVHSAKFPNEKDTYNLAKAVHRHQIEHPVINDGQFQIWREYSCRAWPTLMFIDPQGNVVGKHEGEMSYEDFDGLISQMVAEYDAQGTLDHQPLPSGYRPSEDTTLSFPGKVLADGPENRLFIADTNHNRIVVTSLDGALKQVIGSGAEALTDGGFAGCAFNHPQGLALDGETLYVADTGNHAIRRVDLAAGVVETIAGTGEQGHTREGRRPGRNMELCSPYDLLYHQGVIYIAMAGVHQLWSMDLNDGMIGPFAGTGGEAITDGPLGTAELAQPCGIATDGIKLFFTDSETSSVRSADIDPAGNVRTVVGLDLFVFGDADGSDHHVRLQHPMGIAHYDGVLYITDTYNHKIKRVLPATRSAFTVLGKGPPGHVDGAADEAQFSEPSGISFANGKMYIADTNNHAIRVADIESGVVSTLEITGI
;
A
#
# COMPACT_ATOMS: atom_id res chain seq x y z
N MET A 1 0.10 -14.22 -10.69
CA MET A 1 1.31 -15.05 -10.94
C MET A 1 1.47 -16.22 -9.97
N ARG A 2 1.58 -16.01 -8.64
CA ARG A 2 1.80 -17.08 -7.63
C ARG A 2 0.93 -18.36 -7.81
N LYS A 3 -0.37 -18.20 -8.10
CA LYS A 3 -1.29 -19.33 -8.38
C LYS A 3 -0.83 -20.17 -9.59
N LEU A 4 -0.34 -19.55 -10.66
CA LEU A 4 0.16 -20.21 -11.87
C LEU A 4 1.49 -20.92 -11.62
N GLU A 5 2.43 -20.27 -10.93
CA GLU A 5 3.71 -20.88 -10.55
C GLU A 5 3.49 -22.18 -9.76
N LYS A 6 2.53 -22.17 -8.83
CA LYS A 6 2.16 -23.38 -8.08
C LYS A 6 1.51 -24.45 -8.97
N LYS A 7 0.59 -24.05 -9.86
CA LYS A 7 -0.13 -24.98 -10.74
C LYS A 7 0.80 -25.64 -11.76
N TYR A 8 1.77 -24.90 -12.27
CA TYR A 8 2.68 -25.30 -13.35
C TYR A 8 4.13 -25.45 -12.88
N ALA A 9 4.35 -25.77 -11.59
CA ALA A 9 5.68 -25.75 -10.95
C ALA A 9 6.76 -26.60 -11.63
N ASN A 10 6.35 -27.62 -12.39
CA ASN A 10 7.28 -28.52 -13.07
C ASN A 10 7.59 -28.08 -14.51
N VAL A 11 6.85 -27.11 -15.06
CA VAL A 11 6.88 -26.80 -16.50
C VAL A 11 6.89 -25.30 -16.82
N LEU A 12 6.67 -24.44 -15.82
CA LEU A 12 6.68 -22.99 -15.96
C LEU A 12 7.81 -22.39 -15.14
N ALA A 13 8.69 -21.65 -15.81
CA ALA A 13 9.64 -20.75 -15.21
C ALA A 13 9.14 -19.31 -15.30
N VAL A 14 9.16 -18.58 -14.19
CA VAL A 14 8.86 -17.14 -14.18
C VAL A 14 10.15 -16.41 -13.81
N ILE A 15 10.44 -15.31 -14.53
CA ILE A 15 11.54 -14.41 -14.20
C ILE A 15 10.96 -13.00 -14.13
N GLY A 16 11.01 -12.39 -12.94
CA GLY A 16 10.62 -11.00 -12.75
C GLY A 16 11.73 -10.09 -13.25
N VAL A 17 11.51 -9.37 -14.35
CA VAL A 17 12.44 -8.34 -14.82
C VAL A 17 12.01 -7.00 -14.25
N HIS A 18 12.57 -6.63 -13.10
CA HIS A 18 12.23 -5.38 -12.42
C HIS A 18 12.86 -4.18 -13.14
N SER A 19 12.04 -3.46 -13.91
CA SER A 19 12.42 -2.21 -14.57
C SER A 19 11.82 -1.04 -13.80
N ALA A 20 12.66 -0.36 -13.01
CA ALA A 20 12.25 0.63 -12.01
C ALA A 20 11.67 1.92 -12.62
N LYS A 21 10.49 2.35 -12.15
CA LYS A 21 9.92 3.68 -12.47
C LYS A 21 10.65 4.77 -11.68
N PHE A 22 10.77 4.58 -10.37
CA PHE A 22 11.35 5.53 -9.44
C PHE A 22 12.85 5.27 -9.19
N PRO A 23 13.65 6.30 -8.88
CA PRO A 23 15.05 6.15 -8.51
C PRO A 23 15.28 5.17 -7.36
N ASN A 24 14.43 5.19 -6.33
CA ASN A 24 14.51 4.31 -5.16
C ASN A 24 14.51 2.82 -5.51
N GLU A 25 13.71 2.45 -6.51
CA GLU A 25 13.51 1.05 -6.92
C GLU A 25 14.69 0.48 -7.73
N LYS A 26 15.57 1.36 -8.24
CA LYS A 26 16.80 0.93 -8.94
C LYS A 26 17.82 0.31 -7.99
N ASP A 27 17.73 0.65 -6.71
CA ASP A 27 18.65 0.15 -5.71
C ASP A 27 18.35 -1.32 -5.37
N THR A 28 19.39 -2.16 -5.39
CA THR A 28 19.24 -3.60 -5.17
C THR A 28 18.81 -3.94 -3.74
N TYR A 29 19.18 -3.14 -2.74
CA TYR A 29 18.74 -3.36 -1.36
C TYR A 29 17.24 -3.11 -1.23
N ASN A 30 16.73 -2.00 -1.80
CA ASN A 30 15.30 -1.70 -1.79
C ASN A 30 14.49 -2.71 -2.61
N LEU A 31 14.98 -3.11 -3.79
CA LEU A 31 14.34 -4.16 -4.58
C LEU A 31 14.27 -5.49 -3.81
N ALA A 32 15.35 -5.89 -3.13
CA ALA A 32 15.34 -7.10 -2.32
C ALA A 32 14.31 -7.02 -1.19
N LYS A 33 14.14 -5.84 -0.56
CA LYS A 33 13.08 -5.61 0.44
C LYS A 33 11.68 -5.70 -0.18
N ALA A 34 11.46 -5.14 -1.36
CA ALA A 34 10.18 -5.26 -2.07
C ALA A 34 9.86 -6.71 -2.47
N VAL A 35 10.85 -7.49 -2.93
CA VAL A 35 10.72 -8.92 -3.23
C VAL A 35 10.23 -9.70 -2.02
N HIS A 36 10.84 -9.44 -0.85
CA HIS A 36 10.41 -10.05 0.40
C HIS A 36 9.02 -9.56 0.86
N ARG A 37 8.75 -8.25 0.77
CA ARG A 37 7.47 -7.64 1.15
C ARG A 37 6.31 -8.23 0.36
N HIS A 38 6.47 -8.41 -0.94
CA HIS A 38 5.45 -9.01 -1.81
C HIS A 38 5.54 -10.55 -1.88
N GLN A 39 6.45 -11.15 -1.10
CA GLN A 39 6.75 -12.59 -1.03
C GLN A 39 6.84 -13.20 -2.45
N ILE A 40 7.69 -12.59 -3.28
CA ILE A 40 7.98 -13.05 -4.65
C ILE A 40 9.01 -14.17 -4.56
N GLU A 41 8.62 -15.38 -4.97
CA GLU A 41 9.45 -16.59 -4.86
C GLU A 41 10.25 -16.91 -6.13
N HIS A 42 9.82 -16.41 -7.28
CA HIS A 42 10.53 -16.58 -8.54
C HIS A 42 11.77 -15.67 -8.64
N PRO A 43 12.78 -16.02 -9.46
CA PRO A 43 13.95 -15.18 -9.70
C PRO A 43 13.59 -13.77 -10.15
N VAL A 44 14.26 -12.76 -9.59
CA VAL A 44 14.10 -11.35 -9.96
C VAL A 44 15.42 -10.76 -10.42
N ILE A 45 15.39 -10.12 -11.59
CA ILE A 45 16.50 -9.36 -12.16
C ILE A 45 16.27 -7.88 -11.89
N ASN A 46 17.27 -7.19 -11.34
CA ASN A 46 17.28 -5.73 -11.26
C ASN A 46 17.70 -5.14 -12.61
N ASP A 47 16.72 -4.75 -13.44
CA ASP A 47 16.93 -4.04 -14.71
C ASP A 47 16.72 -2.51 -14.54
N GLY A 48 17.26 -1.91 -13.48
CA GLY A 48 17.12 -0.48 -13.20
C GLY A 48 17.68 0.47 -14.28
N GLN A 49 18.40 -0.06 -15.27
CA GLN A 49 18.91 0.67 -16.44
C GLN A 49 18.12 0.40 -17.73
N PHE A 50 17.04 -0.38 -17.67
CA PHE A 50 16.15 -0.70 -18.79
C PHE A 50 16.87 -1.37 -19.98
N GLN A 51 17.87 -2.21 -19.73
CA GLN A 51 18.57 -2.94 -20.79
C GLN A 51 17.64 -4.01 -21.39
N ILE A 52 17.12 -4.90 -20.55
CA ILE A 52 16.21 -5.98 -20.98
C ILE A 52 14.90 -5.38 -21.50
N TRP A 53 14.35 -4.38 -20.78
CA TRP A 53 13.15 -3.67 -21.22
C TRP A 53 13.24 -3.16 -22.66
N ARG A 54 14.37 -2.53 -23.03
CA ARG A 54 14.59 -1.99 -24.38
C ARG A 54 14.82 -3.10 -25.41
N GLU A 55 15.61 -4.11 -25.07
CA GLU A 55 15.89 -5.24 -25.97
C GLU A 55 14.59 -5.99 -26.32
N TYR A 56 13.70 -6.17 -25.35
CA TYR A 56 12.40 -6.81 -25.53
C TYR A 56 11.30 -5.85 -26.02
N SER A 57 11.63 -4.58 -26.29
CA SER A 57 10.68 -3.57 -26.78
C SER A 57 9.41 -3.45 -25.92
N CYS A 58 9.57 -3.49 -24.60
CA CYS A 58 8.49 -3.26 -23.63
C CYS A 58 8.04 -1.80 -23.66
N ARG A 59 6.73 -1.56 -23.42
CA ARG A 59 6.13 -0.22 -23.50
C ARG A 59 5.14 0.10 -22.39
N ALA A 60 4.77 -0.88 -21.57
CA ALA A 60 3.82 -0.72 -20.48
C ALA A 60 4.23 -1.58 -19.29
N TRP A 61 3.96 -1.08 -18.10
CA TRP A 61 4.00 -1.90 -16.88
C TRP A 61 2.59 -2.46 -16.59
N PRO A 62 2.46 -3.76 -16.26
CA PRO A 62 3.40 -4.83 -16.58
C PRO A 62 3.41 -5.16 -18.08
N THR A 63 4.48 -5.81 -18.55
CA THR A 63 4.53 -6.51 -19.84
C THR A 63 4.94 -7.95 -19.57
N LEU A 64 4.18 -8.92 -20.09
CA LEU A 64 4.47 -10.35 -20.02
C LEU A 64 5.06 -10.82 -21.35
N MET A 65 6.20 -11.50 -21.29
CA MET A 65 6.85 -12.12 -22.44
C MET A 65 6.77 -13.64 -22.31
N PHE A 66 6.27 -14.31 -23.35
CA PHE A 66 6.14 -15.75 -23.38
C PHE A 66 7.29 -16.35 -24.20
N ILE A 67 8.07 -17.23 -23.57
CA ILE A 67 9.26 -17.84 -24.14
C ILE A 67 9.04 -19.36 -24.19
N ASP A 68 9.29 -19.98 -25.34
CA ASP A 68 9.16 -21.43 -25.52
C ASP A 68 10.37 -22.22 -24.99
N PRO A 69 10.31 -23.56 -24.93
CA PRO A 69 11.43 -24.38 -24.43
C PRO A 69 12.72 -24.32 -25.28
N GLN A 70 12.67 -23.74 -26.48
CA GLN A 70 13.83 -23.51 -27.35
C GLN A 70 14.43 -22.10 -27.14
N GLY A 71 13.80 -21.25 -26.33
CA GLY A 71 14.23 -19.89 -26.06
C GLY A 71 13.67 -18.84 -27.02
N ASN A 72 12.68 -19.17 -27.85
CA ASN A 72 12.06 -18.21 -28.76
C ASN A 72 10.94 -17.43 -28.05
N VAL A 73 10.83 -16.13 -28.35
CA VAL A 73 9.67 -15.34 -27.92
C VAL A 73 8.48 -15.69 -28.80
N VAL A 74 7.44 -16.26 -28.20
CA VAL A 74 6.23 -16.74 -28.89
C VAL A 74 4.99 -15.90 -28.62
N GLY A 75 5.06 -14.99 -27.65
CA GLY A 75 3.96 -14.08 -27.35
C GLY A 75 4.37 -12.90 -26.47
N LYS A 76 3.53 -11.87 -26.48
CA LYS A 76 3.65 -10.68 -25.64
C LYS A 76 2.26 -10.21 -25.20
N HIS A 77 2.11 -9.83 -23.95
CA HIS A 77 0.92 -9.16 -23.42
C HIS A 77 1.31 -7.90 -22.65
N GLU A 78 0.59 -6.79 -22.85
CA GLU A 78 0.82 -5.52 -22.18
C GLU A 78 -0.36 -5.19 -21.26
N GLY A 79 -0.07 -4.79 -20.03
CA GLY A 79 -1.05 -4.56 -18.98
C GLY A 79 -1.33 -5.81 -18.13
N GLU A 80 -2.20 -5.63 -17.15
CA GLU A 80 -2.64 -6.73 -16.29
C GLU A 80 -3.43 -7.78 -17.08
N MET A 81 -3.46 -9.01 -16.55
CA MET A 81 -4.20 -10.14 -17.12
C MET A 81 -4.90 -10.90 -16.00
N SER A 82 -6.14 -11.34 -16.25
CA SER A 82 -6.88 -12.19 -15.32
C SER A 82 -6.17 -13.52 -15.10
N TYR A 83 -6.44 -14.19 -13.98
CA TYR A 83 -5.90 -15.51 -13.74
C TYR A 83 -6.39 -16.52 -14.79
N GLU A 84 -7.67 -16.47 -15.14
CA GLU A 84 -8.33 -17.41 -16.05
C GLU A 84 -7.77 -17.33 -17.47
N ASP A 85 -7.55 -16.11 -17.99
CA ASP A 85 -6.97 -15.92 -19.33
C ASP A 85 -5.53 -16.43 -19.37
N PHE A 86 -4.76 -16.13 -18.33
CA PHE A 86 -3.36 -16.54 -18.23
C PHE A 86 -3.25 -18.07 -18.08
N ASP A 87 -4.08 -18.67 -17.22
CA ASP A 87 -4.17 -20.10 -17.03
C ASP A 87 -4.52 -20.85 -18.32
N GLY A 88 -5.51 -20.31 -19.06
CA GLY A 88 -5.91 -20.83 -20.37
C GLY A 88 -4.74 -20.86 -21.36
N LEU A 89 -4.01 -19.76 -21.47
CA LEU A 89 -2.85 -19.65 -22.37
C LEU A 89 -1.73 -20.64 -22.01
N ILE A 90 -1.31 -20.68 -20.73
CA ILE A 90 -0.24 -21.57 -20.30
C ILE A 90 -0.64 -23.04 -20.47
N SER A 91 -1.91 -23.39 -20.19
CA SER A 91 -2.39 -24.76 -20.38
C SER A 91 -2.27 -25.26 -21.82
N GLN A 92 -2.53 -24.38 -22.80
CA GLN A 92 -2.41 -24.71 -24.22
C GLN A 92 -0.96 -24.89 -24.62
N MET A 93 -0.07 -23.98 -24.18
CA MET A 93 1.37 -24.07 -24.45
C MET A 93 1.96 -25.36 -23.87
N VAL A 94 1.62 -25.71 -22.62
CA VAL A 94 2.08 -26.94 -21.98
C VAL A 94 1.66 -28.17 -22.79
N ALA A 95 0.38 -28.26 -23.17
CA ALA A 95 -0.13 -29.39 -23.94
C ALA A 95 0.55 -29.52 -25.32
N GLU A 96 0.81 -28.39 -25.99
CA GLU A 96 1.51 -28.35 -27.27
C GLU A 96 2.95 -28.84 -27.16
N TYR A 97 3.75 -28.27 -26.24
CA TYR A 97 5.17 -28.60 -26.11
C TYR A 97 5.41 -29.98 -25.49
N ASP A 98 4.49 -30.49 -24.67
CA ASP A 98 4.49 -31.88 -24.24
C ASP A 98 4.28 -32.85 -25.41
N ALA A 99 3.32 -32.55 -26.29
CA ALA A 99 3.07 -33.39 -27.47
C ALA A 99 4.27 -33.40 -28.43
N GLN A 100 5.07 -32.32 -28.45
CA GLN A 100 6.31 -32.21 -29.21
C GLN A 100 7.51 -32.87 -28.51
N GLY A 101 7.39 -33.22 -27.22
CA GLY A 101 8.47 -33.80 -26.42
C GLY A 101 9.61 -32.83 -26.11
N THR A 102 9.35 -31.52 -26.11
CA THR A 102 10.35 -30.47 -25.92
C THR A 102 10.35 -29.85 -24.51
N LEU A 103 9.31 -30.13 -23.72
CA LEU A 103 9.15 -29.59 -22.38
C LEU A 103 9.94 -30.41 -21.34
N ASP A 104 10.75 -29.71 -20.54
CA ASP A 104 11.39 -30.31 -19.36
C ASP A 104 10.43 -30.24 -18.17
N HIS A 105 10.28 -31.36 -17.47
CA HIS A 105 9.42 -31.51 -16.28
C HIS A 105 10.22 -31.47 -14.97
N GLN A 106 11.54 -31.27 -15.04
CA GLN A 106 12.34 -31.10 -13.84
C GLN A 106 12.06 -29.73 -13.21
N PRO A 107 11.68 -29.69 -11.92
CA PRO A 107 11.49 -28.43 -11.23
C PRO A 107 12.78 -27.61 -11.21
N LEU A 108 12.65 -26.30 -11.43
CA LEU A 108 13.77 -25.39 -11.23
C LEU A 108 14.15 -25.35 -9.73
N PRO A 109 15.44 -25.38 -9.38
CA PRO A 109 15.86 -25.19 -8.00
C PRO A 109 15.36 -23.84 -7.47
N SER A 110 14.67 -23.85 -6.33
CA SER A 110 14.27 -22.61 -5.69
C SER A 110 15.49 -21.93 -5.08
N GLY A 111 15.74 -20.68 -5.51
CA GLY A 111 16.71 -19.78 -4.89
C GLY A 111 16.08 -18.87 -3.83
N TYR A 112 14.78 -19.00 -3.58
CA TYR A 112 14.04 -18.15 -2.66
C TYR A 112 14.55 -18.33 -1.23
N ARG A 113 14.73 -17.20 -0.53
CA ARG A 113 15.04 -17.17 0.89
C ARG A 113 13.92 -16.41 1.58
N PRO A 114 13.15 -17.04 2.48
CA PRO A 114 12.16 -16.31 3.25
C PRO A 114 12.87 -15.25 4.12
N SER A 115 12.14 -14.18 4.43
CA SER A 115 12.62 -13.17 5.38
C SER A 115 12.82 -13.76 6.77
N GLU A 116 13.69 -13.13 7.55
CA GLU A 116 13.82 -13.46 8.97
C GLU A 116 12.50 -13.16 9.69
N ASP A 117 12.13 -14.07 10.59
CA ASP A 117 11.01 -13.88 11.48
C ASP A 117 11.39 -12.83 12.53
N THR A 118 10.64 -11.74 12.54
CA THR A 118 10.90 -10.53 13.34
C THR A 118 9.63 -10.18 14.12
N THR A 119 9.72 -9.27 15.10
CA THR A 119 8.56 -8.91 15.92
C THR A 119 7.36 -8.40 15.10
N LEU A 120 7.65 -7.58 14.09
CA LEU A 120 6.70 -7.15 13.06
C LEU A 120 7.30 -7.51 11.69
N SER A 121 6.48 -7.70 10.67
CA SER A 121 6.92 -7.97 9.32
C SER A 121 6.25 -7.00 8.36
N PHE A 122 7.06 -6.06 7.84
CA PHE A 122 6.64 -5.00 6.94
C PHE A 122 5.36 -4.26 7.40
N PRO A 123 5.34 -3.67 8.62
CA PRO A 123 4.16 -2.98 9.11
C PRO A 123 3.78 -1.83 8.16
N GLY A 124 2.60 -1.90 7.54
CA GLY A 124 2.22 -0.98 6.46
C GLY A 124 1.58 0.32 6.95
N LYS A 125 0.79 0.27 8.02
CA LYS A 125 0.08 1.41 8.61
C LYS A 125 0.06 1.33 10.13
N VAL A 126 -0.12 2.50 10.75
CA VAL A 126 -0.22 2.65 12.20
C VAL A 126 -1.30 3.68 12.53
N LEU A 127 -2.07 3.43 13.59
CA LEU A 127 -3.12 4.32 14.07
C LEU A 127 -3.02 4.43 15.60
N ALA A 128 -2.80 5.64 16.10
CA ALA A 128 -2.70 5.91 17.52
C ALA A 128 -4.03 6.43 18.09
N ASP A 129 -4.40 5.91 19.25
CA ASP A 129 -5.55 6.32 20.04
C ASP A 129 -5.03 6.80 21.42
N GLY A 130 -4.83 8.12 21.49
CA GLY A 130 -4.29 8.82 22.66
C GLY A 130 -5.12 8.60 23.94
N PRO A 131 -6.44 8.89 23.92
CA PRO A 131 -7.31 8.74 25.09
C PRO A 131 -7.29 7.35 25.73
N GLU A 132 -7.35 6.28 24.94
CA GLU A 132 -7.37 4.89 25.47
C GLU A 132 -5.97 4.27 25.58
N ASN A 133 -4.91 5.05 25.30
CA ASN A 133 -3.53 4.61 25.28
C ASN A 133 -3.35 3.35 24.41
N ARG A 134 -3.83 3.36 23.16
CA ARG A 134 -3.71 2.23 22.23
C ARG A 134 -2.95 2.62 20.97
N LEU A 135 -2.17 1.70 20.43
CA LEU A 135 -1.54 1.81 19.13
C LEU A 135 -1.92 0.56 18.32
N PHE A 136 -2.61 0.78 17.21
CA PHE A 136 -2.98 -0.26 16.25
C PHE A 136 -1.95 -0.28 15.12
N ILE A 137 -1.38 -1.45 14.87
CA ILE A 137 -0.32 -1.65 13.87
C ILE A 137 -0.83 -2.70 12.88
N ALA A 138 -0.89 -2.35 11.60
CA ALA A 138 -1.14 -3.31 10.54
C ALA A 138 0.17 -4.04 10.25
N ASP A 139 0.34 -5.22 10.86
CA ASP A 139 1.51 -6.09 10.73
C ASP A 139 1.37 -6.92 9.45
N THR A 140 1.57 -6.24 8.32
CA THR A 140 1.05 -6.63 7.01
C THR A 140 1.47 -8.04 6.58
N ASN A 141 2.77 -8.37 6.65
CA ASN A 141 3.25 -9.68 6.19
C ASN A 141 3.04 -10.81 7.20
N HIS A 142 2.66 -10.48 8.44
CA HIS A 142 2.11 -11.46 9.38
C HIS A 142 0.59 -11.56 9.30
N ASN A 143 -0.07 -10.87 8.37
CA ASN A 143 -1.51 -10.95 8.12
C ASN A 143 -2.37 -10.76 9.39
N ARG A 144 -1.97 -9.79 10.24
CA ARG A 144 -2.62 -9.53 11.53
C ARG A 144 -2.58 -8.05 11.89
N ILE A 145 -3.42 -7.66 12.84
CA ILE A 145 -3.34 -6.36 13.52
C ILE A 145 -2.77 -6.58 14.92
N VAL A 146 -1.72 -5.83 15.27
CA VAL A 146 -1.12 -5.81 16.59
C VAL A 146 -1.60 -4.58 17.33
N VAL A 147 -2.16 -4.76 18.52
CA VAL A 147 -2.59 -3.67 19.40
C VAL A 147 -1.66 -3.62 20.61
N THR A 148 -1.00 -2.48 20.79
CA THR A 148 -0.13 -2.22 21.94
C THR A 148 -0.64 -1.01 22.73
N SER A 149 -0.09 -0.75 23.91
CA SER A 149 -0.09 0.61 24.48
C SER A 149 0.87 1.52 23.71
N LEU A 150 0.75 2.83 23.89
CA LEU A 150 1.60 3.81 23.19
C LEU A 150 3.10 3.70 23.56
N ASP A 151 3.44 2.99 24.63
CA ASP A 151 4.81 2.65 25.05
C ASP A 151 5.25 1.23 24.63
N GLY A 152 4.44 0.50 23.86
CA GLY A 152 4.83 -0.75 23.19
C GLY A 152 4.48 -2.04 23.95
N ALA A 153 3.78 -1.99 25.10
CA ALA A 153 3.31 -3.20 25.75
C ALA A 153 2.14 -3.83 24.97
N LEU A 154 2.23 -5.12 24.63
CA LEU A 154 1.16 -5.80 23.91
C LEU A 154 -0.15 -5.77 24.71
N LYS A 155 -1.23 -5.41 24.01
CA LYS A 155 -2.61 -5.51 24.51
C LYS A 155 -3.37 -6.66 23.84
N GLN A 156 -3.24 -6.80 22.52
CA GLN A 156 -4.00 -7.78 21.74
C GLN A 156 -3.34 -8.08 20.40
N VAL A 157 -3.49 -9.31 19.90
CA VAL A 157 -3.26 -9.67 18.50
C VAL A 157 -4.58 -10.09 17.87
N ILE A 158 -4.88 -9.55 16.69
CA ILE A 158 -6.11 -9.82 15.95
C ILE A 158 -5.73 -10.40 14.59
N GLY A 159 -6.14 -11.63 14.31
CA GLY A 159 -5.78 -12.37 13.11
C GLY A 159 -4.94 -13.60 13.43
N SER A 160 -5.27 -14.71 12.78
CA SER A 160 -4.55 -15.99 12.87
C SER A 160 -3.20 -16.01 12.17
N GLY A 161 -2.92 -15.02 11.32
CA GLY A 161 -1.74 -14.94 10.46
C GLY A 161 -1.84 -15.71 9.14
N ALA A 162 -2.93 -16.44 8.91
CA ALA A 162 -3.21 -17.04 7.61
C ALA A 162 -3.67 -16.00 6.59
N GLU A 163 -3.24 -16.13 5.33
CA GLU A 163 -3.76 -15.35 4.19
C GLU A 163 -5.15 -15.85 3.79
N ALA A 164 -6.21 -15.28 4.38
CA ALA A 164 -7.59 -15.64 4.05
C ALA A 164 -8.58 -14.54 4.41
N LEU A 165 -9.78 -14.59 3.84
CA LEU A 165 -10.93 -13.76 4.22
C LEU A 165 -11.85 -14.54 5.17
N THR A 166 -11.44 -14.66 6.44
CA THR A 166 -12.22 -15.38 7.47
C THR A 166 -12.67 -14.43 8.57
N ASP A 167 -13.97 -14.38 8.82
CA ASP A 167 -14.62 -13.65 9.92
C ASP A 167 -14.60 -14.49 11.22
N GLY A 168 -14.84 -13.87 12.38
CA GLY A 168 -14.95 -14.57 13.66
C GLY A 168 -14.20 -13.87 14.80
N GLY A 169 -13.92 -14.60 15.87
CA GLY A 169 -13.17 -14.06 17.01
C GLY A 169 -11.71 -13.75 16.67
N PHE A 170 -11.05 -12.90 17.45
CA PHE A 170 -9.69 -12.40 17.17
C PHE A 170 -8.64 -13.45 16.81
N ALA A 171 -8.64 -14.63 17.44
CA ALA A 171 -7.67 -15.69 17.12
C ALA A 171 -8.05 -16.53 15.89
N GLY A 172 -9.33 -16.52 15.49
CA GLY A 172 -9.87 -17.35 14.40
C GLY A 172 -10.10 -16.58 13.10
N CYS A 173 -10.19 -15.26 13.14
CA CYS A 173 -10.26 -14.45 11.93
C CYS A 173 -8.93 -14.48 11.17
N ALA A 174 -8.97 -14.10 9.90
CA ALA A 174 -7.80 -14.02 9.04
C ALA A 174 -7.87 -12.75 8.20
N PHE A 175 -6.70 -12.21 7.84
CA PHE A 175 -6.52 -11.09 6.93
C PHE A 175 -5.58 -11.52 5.79
N ASN A 176 -5.37 -10.66 4.81
CA ASN A 176 -4.41 -10.85 3.75
C ASN A 176 -3.77 -9.50 3.42
N HIS A 177 -2.54 -9.29 3.89
CA HIS A 177 -1.78 -8.04 3.76
C HIS A 177 -2.61 -6.79 4.15
N PRO A 178 -3.12 -6.70 5.40
CA PRO A 178 -3.88 -5.54 5.84
C PRO A 178 -3.03 -4.26 5.83
N GLN A 179 -3.67 -3.14 5.50
CA GLN A 179 -3.06 -1.80 5.45
C GLN A 179 -3.86 -0.81 6.31
N GLY A 180 -4.61 0.09 5.69
CA GLY A 180 -5.36 1.19 6.31
C GLY A 180 -6.17 0.84 7.54
N LEU A 181 -6.17 1.76 8.50
CA LEU A 181 -6.88 1.64 9.77
C LEU A 181 -7.69 2.90 10.04
N ALA A 182 -8.93 2.76 10.48
CA ALA A 182 -9.75 3.87 10.98
C ALA A 182 -10.50 3.44 12.25
N LEU A 183 -10.72 4.37 13.19
CA LEU A 183 -11.35 4.07 14.48
C LEU A 183 -12.58 4.96 14.70
N ASP A 184 -13.66 4.34 15.16
CA ASP A 184 -14.86 5.01 15.71
C ASP A 184 -15.21 4.40 17.07
N GLY A 185 -14.78 5.05 18.15
CA GLY A 185 -14.90 4.52 19.51
C GLY A 185 -14.20 3.17 19.67
N GLU A 186 -14.96 2.12 19.98
CA GLU A 186 -14.47 0.73 20.11
C GLU A 186 -14.59 -0.09 18.80
N THR A 187 -14.88 0.57 17.68
CA THR A 187 -14.96 -0.08 16.37
C THR A 187 -13.76 0.31 15.51
N LEU A 188 -12.88 -0.65 15.23
CA LEU A 188 -11.77 -0.48 14.30
C LEU A 188 -12.19 -0.99 12.91
N TYR A 189 -11.90 -0.22 11.88
CA TYR A 189 -12.06 -0.61 10.48
C TYR A 189 -10.69 -0.87 9.86
N VAL A 190 -10.59 -1.93 9.07
CA VAL A 190 -9.34 -2.38 8.45
C VAL A 190 -9.53 -2.50 6.95
N ALA A 191 -8.64 -1.88 6.18
CA ALA A 191 -8.48 -2.16 4.76
C ALA A 191 -7.66 -3.44 4.63
N ASP A 192 -8.36 -4.53 4.31
CA ASP A 192 -7.76 -5.84 4.13
C ASP A 192 -7.39 -5.99 2.65
N THR A 193 -6.29 -5.32 2.29
CA THR A 193 -5.93 -4.95 0.92
C THR A 193 -5.81 -6.16 0.00
N GLY A 194 -5.12 -7.21 0.43
CA GLY A 194 -4.94 -8.44 -0.34
C GLY A 194 -6.21 -9.28 -0.49
N ASN A 195 -7.20 -9.08 0.37
CA ASN A 195 -8.54 -9.66 0.22
C ASN A 195 -9.53 -8.75 -0.52
N HIS A 196 -9.10 -7.55 -0.94
CA HIS A 196 -9.99 -6.58 -1.58
C HIS A 196 -11.26 -6.32 -0.75
N ALA A 197 -11.09 -6.16 0.58
CA ALA A 197 -12.19 -6.10 1.53
C ALA A 197 -12.00 -5.00 2.60
N ILE A 198 -13.11 -4.54 3.17
CA ILE A 198 -13.15 -3.73 4.39
C ILE A 198 -13.69 -4.57 5.53
N ARG A 199 -12.93 -4.65 6.62
CA ARG A 199 -13.26 -5.43 7.81
C ARG A 199 -13.65 -4.51 8.95
N ARG A 200 -14.67 -4.88 9.71
CA ARG A 200 -15.07 -4.23 10.97
C ARG A 200 -14.63 -5.10 12.12
N VAL A 201 -13.94 -4.51 13.09
CA VAL A 201 -13.43 -5.14 14.29
C VAL A 201 -14.14 -4.48 15.47
N ASP A 202 -14.99 -5.24 16.14
CA ASP A 202 -15.61 -4.82 17.40
C ASP A 202 -14.65 -5.17 18.54
N LEU A 203 -14.01 -4.16 19.12
CA LEU A 203 -12.98 -4.33 20.14
C LEU A 203 -13.54 -4.80 21.47
N ALA A 204 -14.80 -4.45 21.77
CA ALA A 204 -15.47 -4.85 23.01
C ALA A 204 -16.00 -6.30 22.93
N ALA A 205 -16.59 -6.67 21.81
CA ALA A 205 -17.14 -8.01 21.59
C ALA A 205 -16.07 -9.04 21.17
N GLY A 206 -14.91 -8.59 20.69
CA GLY A 206 -13.81 -9.47 20.32
C GLY A 206 -14.00 -10.16 18.97
N VAL A 207 -14.73 -9.53 18.05
CA VAL A 207 -15.16 -10.14 16.77
C VAL A 207 -14.77 -9.29 15.56
N VAL A 208 -14.48 -9.97 14.46
CA VAL A 208 -14.18 -9.38 13.15
C VAL A 208 -15.20 -9.86 12.13
N GLU A 209 -15.73 -8.95 11.33
CA GLU A 209 -16.63 -9.25 10.24
C GLU A 209 -16.28 -8.49 8.96
N THR A 210 -16.65 -9.05 7.82
CA THR A 210 -16.51 -8.40 6.51
C THR A 210 -17.73 -7.54 6.23
N ILE A 211 -17.50 -6.23 6.04
CA ILE A 211 -18.59 -5.26 5.78
C ILE A 211 -18.63 -4.79 4.33
N ALA A 212 -17.51 -4.86 3.60
CA ALA A 212 -17.47 -4.58 2.16
C ALA A 212 -16.40 -5.41 1.43
N GLY A 213 -16.59 -5.64 0.14
CA GLY A 213 -15.73 -6.48 -0.69
C GLY A 213 -16.26 -7.90 -0.85
N THR A 214 -15.88 -8.53 -1.97
CA THR A 214 -16.26 -9.90 -2.34
C THR A 214 -15.17 -10.93 -2.04
N GLY A 215 -13.95 -10.49 -1.68
CA GLY A 215 -12.79 -11.35 -1.48
C GLY A 215 -11.89 -11.50 -2.71
N GLU A 216 -12.30 -10.97 -3.86
CA GLU A 216 -11.56 -11.03 -5.12
C GLU A 216 -11.36 -9.62 -5.70
N GLN A 217 -10.31 -9.45 -6.51
CA GLN A 217 -10.02 -8.17 -7.15
C GLN A 217 -11.11 -7.77 -8.14
N GLY A 218 -11.74 -6.62 -7.88
CA GLY A 218 -12.76 -6.02 -8.74
C GLY A 218 -12.20 -5.06 -9.77
N HIS A 219 -12.99 -4.80 -10.81
CA HIS A 219 -12.71 -3.77 -11.82
C HIS A 219 -13.80 -2.69 -11.90
N THR A 220 -14.74 -2.68 -10.95
CA THR A 220 -15.84 -1.70 -10.89
C THR A 220 -15.29 -0.30 -10.60
N ARG A 221 -15.74 0.70 -11.36
CA ARG A 221 -15.33 2.12 -11.22
C ARG A 221 -16.50 3.08 -10.99
N GLU A 222 -17.73 2.56 -10.94
CA GLU A 222 -18.95 3.36 -10.89
C GLU A 222 -20.08 2.67 -10.09
N GLY A 223 -21.06 3.47 -9.69
CA GLY A 223 -22.25 3.01 -8.97
C GLY A 223 -22.04 2.82 -7.47
N ARG A 224 -23.14 2.77 -6.73
CA ARG A 224 -23.16 2.46 -5.29
C ARG A 224 -24.01 1.23 -5.02
N ARG A 225 -23.55 0.34 -4.15
CA ARG A 225 -24.22 -0.92 -3.81
C ARG A 225 -23.98 -1.24 -2.33
N PRO A 226 -24.75 -2.16 -1.71
CA PRO A 226 -24.44 -2.66 -0.38
C PRO A 226 -23.04 -3.25 -0.33
N GLY A 227 -22.29 -2.99 0.74
CA GLY A 227 -20.88 -3.33 0.89
C GLY A 227 -20.49 -4.73 0.44
N ARG A 228 -21.20 -5.76 0.93
CA ARG A 228 -20.88 -7.18 0.64
C ARG A 228 -21.16 -7.60 -0.81
N ASN A 229 -21.80 -6.74 -1.60
CA ASN A 229 -22.11 -6.96 -3.02
C ASN A 229 -21.27 -6.05 -3.94
N MET A 230 -20.33 -5.29 -3.38
CA MET A 230 -19.45 -4.42 -4.12
C MET A 230 -18.06 -5.05 -4.21
N GLU A 231 -17.58 -5.21 -5.44
CA GLU A 231 -16.20 -5.60 -5.70
C GLU A 231 -15.28 -4.41 -5.44
N LEU A 232 -14.20 -4.61 -4.69
CA LEU A 232 -13.22 -3.56 -4.41
C LEU A 232 -11.89 -3.90 -5.10
N CYS A 233 -11.00 -2.91 -5.20
CA CYS A 233 -9.70 -3.11 -5.83
C CYS A 233 -8.61 -2.45 -4.98
N SER A 234 -7.98 -3.26 -4.11
CA SER A 234 -6.86 -2.85 -3.26
C SER A 234 -7.15 -1.59 -2.44
N PRO A 235 -8.16 -1.62 -1.53
CA PRO A 235 -8.33 -0.54 -0.57
C PRO A 235 -7.06 -0.42 0.25
N TYR A 236 -6.46 0.78 0.31
CA TYR A 236 -5.12 0.96 0.86
C TYR A 236 -5.13 1.71 2.19
N ASP A 237 -5.93 2.76 2.31
CA ASP A 237 -6.08 3.52 3.55
C ASP A 237 -7.52 3.90 3.84
N LEU A 238 -7.84 4.08 5.12
CA LEU A 238 -9.18 4.36 5.61
C LEU A 238 -9.20 5.61 6.48
N LEU A 239 -10.30 6.36 6.39
CA LEU A 239 -10.61 7.45 7.29
C LEU A 239 -12.07 7.37 7.68
N TYR A 240 -12.34 7.34 8.99
CA TYR A 240 -13.68 7.56 9.52
C TYR A 240 -13.95 9.05 9.70
N HIS A 241 -15.10 9.52 9.21
CA HIS A 241 -15.58 10.87 9.46
C HIS A 241 -17.12 10.89 9.47
N GLN A 242 -17.72 11.23 10.62
CA GLN A 242 -19.16 11.48 10.77
C GLN A 242 -20.06 10.36 10.20
N GLY A 243 -19.78 9.10 10.54
CA GLY A 243 -20.56 7.95 10.08
C GLY A 243 -20.24 7.49 8.66
N VAL A 244 -19.24 8.07 8.01
CA VAL A 244 -18.76 7.67 6.67
C VAL A 244 -17.33 7.15 6.78
N ILE A 245 -17.05 6.02 6.13
CA ILE A 245 -15.68 5.56 5.87
C ILE A 245 -15.27 6.03 4.48
N TYR A 246 -14.27 6.92 4.43
CA TYR A 246 -13.57 7.26 3.20
C TYR A 246 -12.40 6.31 2.97
N ILE A 247 -12.19 5.93 1.72
CA ILE A 247 -11.28 4.86 1.34
C ILE A 247 -10.37 5.38 0.22
N ALA A 248 -9.06 5.28 0.42
CA ALA A 248 -8.09 5.43 -0.65
C ALA A 248 -8.05 4.12 -1.44
N MET A 249 -8.73 4.09 -2.60
CA MET A 249 -8.87 2.88 -3.43
C MET A 249 -7.76 2.84 -4.49
N ALA A 250 -6.60 2.35 -4.09
CA ALA A 250 -5.38 2.41 -4.88
C ALA A 250 -5.51 1.71 -6.24
N GLY A 251 -6.12 0.51 -6.27
CA GLY A 251 -6.13 -0.35 -7.44
C GLY A 251 -7.04 0.11 -8.59
N VAL A 252 -7.87 1.13 -8.38
CA VAL A 252 -8.66 1.78 -9.44
C VAL A 252 -8.49 3.30 -9.45
N HIS A 253 -7.44 3.81 -8.82
CA HIS A 253 -7.10 5.25 -8.80
C HIS A 253 -8.31 6.15 -8.44
N GLN A 254 -8.98 5.84 -7.34
CA GLN A 254 -10.17 6.55 -6.88
C GLN A 254 -10.16 6.76 -5.37
N LEU A 255 -10.87 7.80 -4.90
CA LEU A 255 -11.36 7.85 -3.53
C LEU A 255 -12.77 7.28 -3.51
N TRP A 256 -13.05 6.43 -2.53
CA TRP A 256 -14.35 5.81 -2.32
C TRP A 256 -14.93 6.23 -0.97
N SER A 257 -16.24 6.07 -0.80
CA SER A 257 -16.92 6.30 0.48
C SER A 257 -17.93 5.19 0.76
N MET A 258 -18.14 4.88 2.03
CA MET A 258 -19.18 3.99 2.53
C MET A 258 -19.95 4.67 3.66
N ASP A 259 -21.25 4.86 3.50
CA ASP A 259 -22.11 5.34 4.59
C ASP A 259 -22.43 4.15 5.51
N LEU A 260 -22.13 4.29 6.81
CA LEU A 260 -22.30 3.21 7.78
C LEU A 260 -23.75 3.01 8.21
N ASN A 261 -24.64 3.97 7.95
CA ASN A 261 -26.06 3.86 8.30
C ASN A 261 -26.80 2.89 7.37
N ASP A 262 -26.51 2.96 6.07
CA ASP A 262 -27.16 2.12 5.05
C ASP A 262 -26.24 1.06 4.43
N GLY A 263 -24.93 1.14 4.69
CA GLY A 263 -23.91 0.22 4.18
C GLY A 263 -23.62 0.39 2.69
N MET A 264 -24.00 1.51 2.08
CA MET A 264 -23.82 1.77 0.65
C MET A 264 -22.43 2.34 0.37
N ILE A 265 -21.65 1.59 -0.42
CA ILE A 265 -20.29 1.93 -0.82
C ILE A 265 -20.21 2.22 -2.32
N GLY A 266 -19.31 3.12 -2.71
CA GLY A 266 -18.92 3.33 -4.11
C GLY A 266 -17.95 4.50 -4.28
N PRO A 267 -17.63 4.86 -5.54
CA PRO A 267 -16.75 5.98 -5.85
C PRO A 267 -17.25 7.29 -5.24
N PHE A 268 -16.30 8.09 -4.76
CA PHE A 268 -16.51 9.44 -4.24
C PHE A 268 -15.82 10.49 -5.11
N ALA A 269 -14.56 10.24 -5.50
CA ALA A 269 -13.81 11.10 -6.40
C ALA A 269 -12.88 10.27 -7.30
N GLY A 270 -12.66 10.74 -8.52
CA GLY A 270 -11.82 10.07 -9.52
C GLY A 270 -12.63 9.34 -10.59
N THR A 271 -12.20 9.44 -11.85
CA THR A 271 -12.75 8.64 -12.97
C THR A 271 -12.20 7.22 -13.02
N GLY A 272 -11.09 6.97 -12.32
CA GLY A 272 -10.28 5.75 -12.41
C GLY A 272 -9.30 5.72 -13.58
N GLY A 273 -9.13 6.83 -14.30
CA GLY A 273 -7.93 7.08 -15.10
C GLY A 273 -6.73 7.40 -14.20
N GLU A 274 -5.55 6.91 -14.57
CA GLU A 274 -4.29 7.15 -13.86
C GLU A 274 -3.62 8.42 -14.38
N ALA A 275 -3.85 9.56 -13.71
CA ALA A 275 -3.29 10.85 -14.07
C ALA A 275 -3.37 11.85 -12.89
N ILE A 276 -2.97 13.10 -13.12
CA ILE A 276 -3.09 14.22 -12.17
C ILE A 276 -3.99 15.32 -12.74
N THR A 277 -5.29 15.06 -12.78
CA THR A 277 -6.27 16.02 -13.31
C THR A 277 -7.10 16.58 -12.14
N ASP A 278 -6.98 17.89 -11.89
CA ASP A 278 -7.82 18.62 -10.93
C ASP A 278 -9.21 18.93 -11.51
N GLY A 279 -10.21 19.16 -10.66
CA GLY A 279 -11.56 19.55 -11.10
C GLY A 279 -12.67 18.97 -10.22
N PRO A 280 -13.92 18.96 -10.69
CA PRO A 280 -15.04 18.34 -9.98
C PRO A 280 -14.73 16.90 -9.58
N LEU A 281 -15.24 16.45 -8.42
CA LEU A 281 -14.91 15.12 -7.84
C LEU A 281 -15.04 13.97 -8.87
N GLY A 282 -16.14 13.94 -9.62
CA GLY A 282 -16.43 12.87 -10.58
C GLY A 282 -15.67 12.93 -11.91
N THR A 283 -14.91 13.99 -12.17
CA THR A 283 -14.13 14.15 -13.43
C THR A 283 -12.63 14.28 -13.21
N ALA A 284 -12.20 14.42 -11.96
CA ALA A 284 -10.78 14.41 -11.61
C ALA A 284 -10.16 13.04 -11.92
N GLU A 285 -8.87 13.02 -12.19
CA GLU A 285 -8.08 11.80 -12.34
C GLU A 285 -7.04 11.77 -11.24
N LEU A 286 -6.83 10.59 -10.66
CA LEU A 286 -5.95 10.34 -9.53
C LEU A 286 -4.95 9.26 -9.95
N ALA A 287 -3.96 8.98 -9.14
CA ALA A 287 -2.93 8.01 -9.44
C ALA A 287 -2.48 7.29 -8.16
N GLN A 288 -3.19 6.18 -7.88
CA GLN A 288 -2.89 5.26 -6.78
C GLN A 288 -2.88 5.97 -5.41
N PRO A 289 -4.04 6.48 -4.95
CA PRO A 289 -4.14 7.08 -3.64
C PRO A 289 -3.87 6.01 -2.56
N CYS A 290 -2.88 6.25 -1.69
CA CYS A 290 -2.44 5.27 -0.66
C CYS A 290 -2.56 5.79 0.78
N GLY A 291 -2.83 7.07 0.97
CA GLY A 291 -2.96 7.69 2.29
C GLY A 291 -4.14 8.64 2.30
N ILE A 292 -4.88 8.71 3.41
CA ILE A 292 -6.02 9.65 3.54
C ILE A 292 -6.12 10.24 4.95
N ALA A 293 -6.36 11.55 5.04
CA ALA A 293 -6.56 12.31 6.27
C ALA A 293 -7.62 13.41 6.06
N THR A 294 -8.03 14.09 7.14
CA THR A 294 -8.98 15.20 7.05
C THR A 294 -8.70 16.30 8.07
N ASP A 295 -9.05 17.53 7.72
CA ASP A 295 -9.19 18.67 8.64
C ASP A 295 -10.65 18.87 9.12
N GLY A 296 -11.55 17.97 8.73
CA GLY A 296 -12.99 18.05 8.98
C GLY A 296 -13.80 18.81 7.92
N ILE A 297 -13.14 19.41 6.93
CA ILE A 297 -13.78 20.14 5.82
C ILE A 297 -13.40 19.50 4.47
N LYS A 298 -12.15 19.09 4.34
CA LYS A 298 -11.58 18.44 3.16
C LYS A 298 -10.98 17.10 3.53
N LEU A 299 -10.97 16.20 2.58
CA LEU A 299 -10.07 15.06 2.57
C LEU A 299 -8.74 15.52 1.98
N PHE A 300 -7.64 15.04 2.55
CA PHE A 300 -6.31 15.13 1.99
C PHE A 300 -5.79 13.73 1.75
N PHE A 301 -5.09 13.53 0.65
CA PHE A 301 -4.58 12.21 0.30
C PHE A 301 -3.23 12.31 -0.39
N THR A 302 -2.42 11.27 -0.21
CA THR A 302 -1.21 11.06 -1.00
C THR A 302 -1.57 10.30 -2.25
N ASP A 303 -1.27 10.89 -3.41
CA ASP A 303 -1.52 10.34 -4.72
C ASP A 303 -0.17 9.80 -5.24
N SER A 304 0.10 8.53 -4.93
CA SER A 304 1.46 8.01 -4.81
C SER A 304 2.18 7.97 -6.16
N GLU A 305 1.49 7.54 -7.21
CA GLU A 305 2.11 7.37 -8.54
C GLU A 305 2.44 8.70 -9.22
N THR A 306 1.76 9.79 -8.84
CA THR A 306 2.08 11.17 -9.27
C THR A 306 3.01 11.89 -8.28
N SER A 307 3.43 11.19 -7.21
CA SER A 307 4.26 11.75 -6.14
C SER A 307 3.73 13.09 -5.63
N SER A 308 2.43 13.12 -5.33
CA SER A 308 1.72 14.35 -4.99
C SER A 308 0.90 14.23 -3.70
N VAL A 309 0.58 15.37 -3.11
CA VAL A 309 -0.44 15.50 -2.06
C VAL A 309 -1.55 16.35 -2.62
N ARG A 310 -2.78 15.87 -2.47
CA ARG A 310 -3.96 16.48 -3.06
C ARG A 310 -5.09 16.55 -2.04
N SER A 311 -6.08 17.35 -2.34
CA SER A 311 -7.28 17.53 -1.49
C SER A 311 -8.53 17.26 -2.29
N ALA A 312 -9.56 16.72 -1.65
CA ALA A 312 -10.91 16.61 -2.16
C ALA A 312 -11.86 17.26 -1.16
N ASP A 313 -12.74 18.13 -1.63
CA ASP A 313 -13.81 18.67 -0.78
C ASP A 313 -14.73 17.51 -0.31
N ILE A 314 -15.12 17.50 0.96
CA ILE A 314 -16.10 16.52 1.49
C ILE A 314 -17.50 16.75 0.87
N ASP A 315 -17.80 18.00 0.52
CA ASP A 315 -19.00 18.36 -0.23
C ASP A 315 -19.04 17.59 -1.57
N PRO A 316 -20.08 16.78 -1.84
CA PRO A 316 -20.23 16.04 -3.10
C PRO A 316 -20.26 16.92 -4.37
N ALA A 317 -20.58 18.21 -4.25
CA ALA A 317 -20.51 19.18 -5.35
C ALA A 317 -19.13 19.85 -5.49
N GLY A 318 -18.18 19.47 -4.64
CA GLY A 318 -16.86 20.07 -4.55
C GLY A 318 -15.87 19.55 -5.59
N ASN A 319 -14.59 19.77 -5.31
CA ASN A 319 -13.51 19.56 -6.28
C ASN A 319 -12.30 18.86 -5.65
N VAL A 320 -11.56 18.14 -6.50
CA VAL A 320 -10.18 17.73 -6.25
C VAL A 320 -9.23 18.86 -6.66
N ARG A 321 -8.23 19.12 -5.81
CA ARG A 321 -7.18 20.12 -6.06
C ARG A 321 -5.81 19.59 -5.63
N THR A 322 -4.80 19.85 -6.45
CA THR A 322 -3.41 19.51 -6.15
C THR A 322 -2.81 20.52 -5.17
N VAL A 323 -2.29 20.02 -4.06
CA VAL A 323 -1.58 20.84 -3.07
C VAL A 323 -0.13 21.02 -3.51
N VAL A 324 0.61 19.91 -3.62
CA VAL A 324 2.00 19.83 -4.09
C VAL A 324 2.19 18.58 -4.95
N GLY A 325 3.22 18.55 -5.80
CA GLY A 325 3.43 17.50 -6.81
C GLY A 325 2.93 17.93 -8.19
N LEU A 326 3.37 17.22 -9.24
CA LEU A 326 3.24 17.72 -10.62
C LEU A 326 2.73 16.70 -11.63
N ASP A 327 3.29 15.49 -11.71
CA ASP A 327 2.94 14.49 -12.74
C ASP A 327 3.52 13.09 -12.41
N LEU A 328 3.09 12.06 -13.14
CA LEU A 328 3.50 10.65 -13.00
C LEU A 328 5.01 10.40 -13.07
N PHE A 329 5.74 11.28 -13.76
CA PHE A 329 7.20 11.17 -13.94
C PHE A 329 7.97 12.38 -13.41
N VAL A 330 7.31 13.21 -12.58
CA VAL A 330 7.92 14.39 -11.97
C VAL A 330 8.01 14.18 -10.45
N PHE A 331 9.03 13.42 -10.08
CA PHE A 331 9.32 13.02 -8.70
C PHE A 331 10.77 13.39 -8.32
N GLY A 332 11.11 13.23 -7.04
CA GLY A 332 12.44 13.50 -6.49
C GLY A 332 12.36 13.94 -5.04
N ASP A 333 13.40 14.58 -4.53
CA ASP A 333 13.47 15.07 -3.15
C ASP A 333 13.84 16.56 -3.12
N ALA A 334 12.84 17.43 -3.03
CA ALA A 334 13.05 18.86 -2.98
C ALA A 334 11.99 19.53 -2.10
N ASP A 335 12.47 20.27 -1.11
CA ASP A 335 11.63 21.13 -0.28
C ASP A 335 11.38 22.47 -0.99
N GLY A 336 10.27 23.13 -0.67
CA GLY A 336 9.93 24.41 -1.27
C GLY A 336 8.43 24.62 -1.38
N SER A 337 8.01 25.42 -2.36
CA SER A 337 6.60 25.71 -2.65
C SER A 337 6.24 25.46 -4.10
N ASP A 338 4.94 25.23 -4.31
CA ASP A 338 4.33 25.04 -5.62
C ASP A 338 5.06 23.97 -6.43
N HIS A 339 5.36 24.27 -7.69
CA HIS A 339 6.10 23.44 -8.63
C HIS A 339 7.58 23.18 -8.30
N HIS A 340 8.12 23.68 -7.19
CA HIS A 340 9.48 23.32 -6.75
C HIS A 340 9.50 22.09 -5.84
N VAL A 341 8.38 21.76 -5.19
CA VAL A 341 8.30 20.59 -4.34
C VAL A 341 8.51 19.32 -5.16
N ARG A 342 9.34 18.41 -4.66
CA ARG A 342 9.45 17.04 -5.17
C ARG A 342 9.29 16.07 -4.01
N LEU A 343 8.42 15.09 -4.23
CA LEU A 343 8.20 13.92 -3.40
C LEU A 343 8.51 12.68 -4.26
N GLN A 344 8.57 11.50 -3.63
CA GLN A 344 8.75 10.23 -4.31
C GLN A 344 7.86 9.18 -3.64
N HIS A 345 6.78 8.82 -4.34
CA HIS A 345 5.81 7.79 -3.95
C HIS A 345 5.36 7.88 -2.47
N PRO A 346 4.81 9.03 -2.02
CA PRO A 346 4.37 9.19 -0.63
C PRO A 346 3.15 8.32 -0.32
N MET A 347 3.09 7.69 0.85
CA MET A 347 2.04 6.69 1.16
C MET A 347 1.27 6.97 2.45
N GLY A 348 1.91 7.53 3.48
CA GLY A 348 1.29 7.90 4.73
C GLY A 348 0.94 9.38 4.74
N ILE A 349 -0.20 9.72 5.35
CA ILE A 349 -0.57 11.11 5.63
C ILE A 349 -1.35 11.18 6.94
N ALA A 350 -1.08 12.20 7.74
CA ALA A 350 -1.87 12.52 8.92
C ALA A 350 -2.00 14.03 9.07
N HIS A 351 -3.16 14.48 9.53
CA HIS A 351 -3.41 15.88 9.86
C HIS A 351 -3.21 16.07 11.36
N TYR A 352 -2.34 17.00 11.74
CA TYR A 352 -2.05 17.33 13.13
C TYR A 352 -1.80 18.84 13.26
N ASP A 353 -2.54 19.48 14.17
CA ASP A 353 -2.42 20.91 14.49
C ASP A 353 -2.45 21.84 13.25
N GLY A 354 -3.39 21.60 12.33
CA GLY A 354 -3.56 22.41 11.12
C GLY A 354 -2.53 22.15 10.01
N VAL A 355 -1.66 21.15 10.19
CA VAL A 355 -0.58 20.80 9.26
C VAL A 355 -0.76 19.35 8.81
N LEU A 356 -0.38 19.06 7.56
CA LEU A 356 -0.29 17.68 7.08
C LEU A 356 1.13 17.18 7.27
N TYR A 357 1.29 15.96 7.74
CA TYR A 357 2.55 15.24 7.76
C TYR A 357 2.42 14.04 6.86
N ILE A 358 3.38 13.83 5.98
CA ILE A 358 3.42 12.70 5.06
C ILE A 358 4.65 11.85 5.30
N THR A 359 4.53 10.57 5.00
CA THR A 359 5.68 9.73 4.73
C THR A 359 6.02 9.87 3.25
N ASP A 360 7.15 10.52 2.97
CA ASP A 360 7.71 10.62 1.62
C ASP A 360 8.54 9.35 1.36
N THR A 361 7.81 8.26 1.15
CA THR A 361 8.24 6.87 1.36
C THR A 361 9.55 6.54 0.64
N TYR A 362 9.64 6.83 -0.66
CA TYR A 362 10.82 6.48 -1.48
C TYR A 362 11.96 7.50 -1.34
N ASN A 363 11.74 8.62 -0.65
CA ASN A 363 12.80 9.50 -0.18
C ASN A 363 13.22 9.19 1.27
N HIS A 364 12.58 8.19 1.90
CA HIS A 364 12.84 7.73 3.26
C HIS A 364 12.79 8.85 4.31
N LYS A 365 11.81 9.76 4.15
CA LYS A 365 11.67 10.97 4.95
C LYS A 365 10.24 11.16 5.42
N ILE A 366 10.11 11.92 6.51
CA ILE A 366 8.84 12.52 6.90
C ILE A 366 8.88 13.98 6.49
N LYS A 367 7.84 14.43 5.78
CA LYS A 367 7.71 15.84 5.38
C LYS A 367 6.43 16.43 5.95
N ARG A 368 6.49 17.70 6.36
CA ARG A 368 5.29 18.50 6.59
C ARG A 368 4.86 19.16 5.29
N VAL A 369 3.57 19.20 5.04
CA VAL A 369 2.94 19.87 3.90
C VAL A 369 1.97 20.91 4.44
N LEU A 370 2.07 22.13 3.92
CA LEU A 370 1.24 23.27 4.29
C LEU A 370 0.29 23.58 3.12
N PRO A 371 -1.00 23.18 3.20
CA PRO A 371 -1.93 23.37 2.09
C PRO A 371 -2.12 24.83 1.68
N ALA A 372 -2.21 25.73 2.67
CA ALA A 372 -2.46 27.16 2.42
C ALA A 372 -1.36 27.84 1.59
N THR A 373 -0.11 27.41 1.76
CA THR A 373 1.06 27.97 1.05
C THR A 373 1.60 27.01 -0.01
N ARG A 374 0.94 25.87 -0.23
CA ARG A 374 1.34 24.82 -1.18
C ARG A 374 2.83 24.47 -1.06
N SER A 375 3.29 24.28 0.17
CA SER A 375 4.71 24.05 0.45
C SER A 375 4.94 22.74 1.21
N ALA A 376 6.13 22.17 1.03
CA ALA A 376 6.54 20.96 1.73
C ALA A 376 7.99 21.09 2.22
N PHE A 377 8.24 20.59 3.43
CA PHE A 377 9.55 20.64 4.08
C PHE A 377 9.85 19.35 4.82
N THR A 378 11.10 18.88 4.71
CA THR A 378 11.60 17.75 5.48
C THR A 378 11.58 18.10 6.96
N VAL A 379 11.00 17.20 7.77
CA VAL A 379 10.99 17.33 9.23
C VAL A 379 11.80 16.24 9.92
N LEU A 380 11.82 15.03 9.36
CA LEU A 380 12.61 13.91 9.88
C LEU A 380 13.18 13.11 8.71
N GLY A 381 14.37 12.54 8.91
CA GLY A 381 14.99 11.60 7.98
C GLY A 381 16.15 12.21 7.21
N LYS A 382 17.29 11.53 7.27
CA LYS A 382 18.52 11.91 6.55
C LYS A 382 18.43 11.72 5.03
N GLY A 383 17.54 10.85 4.55
CA GLY A 383 17.32 10.57 3.12
C GLY A 383 17.74 9.17 2.68
N PRO A 384 18.97 8.68 2.92
CA PRO A 384 19.34 7.31 2.59
C PRO A 384 18.59 6.29 3.46
N PRO A 385 18.24 5.10 2.93
CA PRO A 385 17.56 4.07 3.70
C PRO A 385 18.44 3.57 4.85
N GLY A 386 17.84 3.29 5.99
CA GLY A 386 18.53 2.71 7.15
C GLY A 386 17.66 2.69 8.41
N HIS A 387 18.20 2.13 9.49
CA HIS A 387 17.52 2.02 10.79
C HIS A 387 18.40 2.66 11.87
N VAL A 388 18.32 3.99 11.99
CA VAL A 388 19.13 4.77 12.94
C VAL A 388 18.21 5.70 13.72
N ASP A 389 18.24 5.58 15.04
CA ASP A 389 17.62 6.51 16.00
C ASP A 389 18.49 7.76 16.18
N GLY A 390 17.91 8.87 16.65
CA GLY A 390 18.66 10.09 16.91
C GLY A 390 17.87 11.36 16.63
N ALA A 391 18.60 12.46 16.40
CA ALA A 391 18.01 13.74 16.04
C ALA A 391 17.31 13.67 14.66
N ALA A 392 16.45 14.65 14.38
CA ALA A 392 15.63 14.73 13.18
C ALA A 392 16.39 14.53 11.85
N ASP A 393 17.58 15.11 11.73
CA ASP A 393 18.44 15.08 10.53
C ASP A 393 19.45 13.92 10.51
N GLU A 394 19.54 13.16 11.61
CA GLU A 394 20.39 11.98 11.75
C GLU A 394 19.61 10.68 11.59
N ALA A 395 18.36 10.67 12.04
CA ALA A 395 17.49 9.52 11.97
C ALA A 395 17.32 9.02 10.53
N GLN A 396 17.29 7.70 10.37
CA GLN A 396 17.09 7.05 9.07
C GLN A 396 15.85 6.18 9.12
N PHE A 397 15.12 6.15 8.00
CA PHE A 397 13.95 5.30 7.77
C PHE A 397 14.21 4.43 6.54
N SER A 398 13.38 3.43 6.27
CA SER A 398 13.41 2.64 5.05
C SER A 398 11.98 2.37 4.58
N GLU A 399 11.58 3.13 3.56
CA GLU A 399 10.21 3.15 3.01
C GLU A 399 9.10 3.24 4.07
N PRO A 400 9.07 4.30 4.91
CA PRO A 400 7.99 4.47 5.88
C PRO A 400 6.65 4.69 5.16
N SER A 401 5.59 3.94 5.51
CA SER A 401 4.31 4.00 4.78
C SER A 401 3.09 4.41 5.62
N GLY A 402 3.24 4.47 6.95
CA GLY A 402 2.19 4.87 7.88
C GLY A 402 2.65 5.94 8.86
N ILE A 403 1.73 6.81 9.26
CA ILE A 403 1.99 7.88 10.23
C ILE A 403 0.72 8.18 11.04
N SER A 404 0.85 8.36 12.35
CA SER A 404 -0.24 8.76 13.25
C SER A 404 0.28 9.54 14.45
N PHE A 405 -0.60 10.21 15.18
CA PHE A 405 -0.25 11.10 16.28
C PHE A 405 -1.03 10.77 17.54
N ALA A 406 -0.36 10.80 18.69
CA ALA A 406 -1.00 10.78 20.00
C ALA A 406 -0.06 11.34 21.06
N ASN A 407 -0.61 12.10 22.02
CA ASN A 407 0.07 12.54 23.23
C ASN A 407 1.44 13.22 22.97
N GLY A 408 1.50 14.13 21.99
CA GLY A 408 2.72 14.88 21.64
C GLY A 408 3.76 14.07 20.86
N LYS A 409 3.43 12.85 20.43
CA LYS A 409 4.31 11.97 19.67
C LYS A 409 3.73 11.62 18.30
N MET A 410 4.62 11.41 17.35
CA MET A 410 4.37 10.88 16.02
C MET A 410 4.82 9.41 15.99
N TYR A 411 3.93 8.51 15.56
CA TYR A 411 4.20 7.08 15.36
C TYR A 411 4.27 6.81 13.87
N ILE A 412 5.33 6.16 13.42
CA ILE A 412 5.66 5.95 12.02
C ILE A 412 5.83 4.45 11.79
N ALA A 413 5.10 3.89 10.83
CA ALA A 413 5.33 2.53 10.36
C ALA A 413 6.52 2.55 9.39
N ASP A 414 7.68 2.07 9.84
CA ASP A 414 8.95 2.08 9.12
C ASP A 414 9.17 0.71 8.46
N THR A 415 8.51 0.56 7.33
CA THR A 415 8.05 -0.71 6.78
C THR A 415 9.21 -1.67 6.49
N ASN A 416 10.23 -1.23 5.75
CA ASN A 416 11.34 -2.12 5.39
C ASN A 416 12.31 -2.37 6.55
N ASN A 417 12.17 -1.62 7.65
CA ASN A 417 12.89 -1.84 8.90
C ASN A 417 12.11 -2.70 9.90
N HIS A 418 10.91 -3.19 9.56
CA HIS A 418 10.15 -4.10 10.42
C HIS A 418 9.81 -3.48 11.79
N ALA A 419 9.62 -2.16 11.84
CA ALA A 419 9.58 -1.42 13.10
C ALA A 419 8.54 -0.29 13.11
N ILE A 420 8.12 0.10 14.31
CA ILE A 420 7.46 1.38 14.56
C ILE A 420 8.48 2.35 15.12
N ARG A 421 8.58 3.53 14.52
CA ARG A 421 9.43 4.63 14.97
C ARG A 421 8.59 5.69 15.64
N VAL A 422 9.12 6.29 16.69
CA VAL A 422 8.43 7.27 17.52
C VAL A 422 9.25 8.53 17.56
N ALA A 423 8.68 9.63 17.08
CA ALA A 423 9.28 10.95 17.13
C ALA A 423 8.53 11.84 18.11
N ASP A 424 9.27 12.53 18.98
CA ASP A 424 8.72 13.62 19.78
C ASP A 424 8.50 14.85 18.88
N ILE A 425 7.29 15.43 18.91
CA ILE A 425 6.90 16.48 17.96
C ILE A 425 7.66 17.79 18.21
N GLU A 426 8.03 18.07 19.46
CA GLU A 426 8.72 19.32 19.83
C GLU A 426 10.22 19.24 19.56
N SER A 427 10.86 18.16 20.00
CA SER A 427 12.32 17.98 19.89
C SER A 427 12.77 17.35 18.57
N GLY A 428 11.88 16.64 17.87
CA GLY A 428 12.20 15.89 16.66
C GLY A 428 13.09 14.67 16.88
N VAL A 429 13.34 14.28 18.13
CA VAL A 429 14.14 13.08 18.45
C VAL A 429 13.33 11.84 18.09
N VAL A 430 13.93 10.96 17.28
CA VAL A 430 13.37 9.70 16.81
C VAL A 430 13.98 8.54 17.59
N SER A 431 13.12 7.62 18.03
CA SER A 431 13.49 6.37 18.68
C SER A 431 12.70 5.20 18.09
N THR A 432 13.19 3.98 18.25
CA THR A 432 12.46 2.76 17.90
C THR A 432 11.55 2.34 19.06
N LEU A 433 10.28 2.04 18.77
CA LEU A 433 9.34 1.51 19.76
C LEU A 433 9.62 0.02 19.99
N GLU A 434 10.04 -0.33 21.20
CA GLU A 434 10.18 -1.72 21.61
C GLU A 434 8.81 -2.33 21.90
N ILE A 435 8.41 -3.32 21.10
CA ILE A 435 7.16 -4.06 21.31
C ILE A 435 7.45 -5.25 22.22
N THR A 436 6.76 -5.32 23.34
CA THR A 436 6.97 -6.36 24.36
C THR A 436 5.74 -7.24 24.55
N GLY A 437 5.96 -8.54 24.77
CA GLY A 437 4.91 -9.50 25.10
C GLY A 437 4.17 -10.13 23.91
N ILE A 438 4.70 -10.04 22.70
CA ILE A 438 4.16 -10.60 21.46
C ILE A 438 4.76 -11.95 21.07
#